data_AF-A0A0U1DBM4-F1
#
_entry.id   AF-A0A0U1DBM4-F1
#
_cell.length_a   1.000
_cell.length_b   1.000
_cell.length_c   1.000
_cell.angle_alpha   90.00
_cell.angle_beta   90.00
_cell.angle_gamma   90.00
#
_symmetry.space_group_name_H-M   'P 1'
#
loop_
_entity.id
_entity.type
_entity.pdbx_description
1 polymer ?
#
loop_
_entity_poly.entity_id
_entity_poly.type
_entity_poly.pdbx_seq_one_letter_code
_entity_poly.pdbx_strand_id
1 'polypeptide(L)'
;MVDTGQLYYDPYDVGIDADPYPVYKHLRDEAPLYYNEKRDFWALSRMADVEHALRDVENLSSAKGDILEVVKADPVMPLGVFINEDPPLHTVHRLLVSRAFTPRKMRAIEEQVRDFCAKCLDPLIGGDRFDFVDDLGAEMPMRVIGMLVGIPDELQRDVRKVAGRRLRNNPGEPLSVSKENYFNGNMFREYVDWRQDHPADDLVTELLNVEFTDAEGIERKLSSEELLVFLGVIANAGTETVGRLFGWLGKLLGEHADQRRELAAYPSLIPAAIEEVLRYEPPVHGITRYVAKEVTYHELRFRWVQHSNSSPDRPTVTNANSTIRTVSIFTATPTTT
;
A
#
# COMPACT_ATOMS: atom_id res chain seq x y z
N MET A 1 5.13 -17.85 -29.21
CA MET A 1 3.93 -17.54 -30.00
C MET A 1 2.73 -18.19 -29.32
N VAL A 2 2.14 -17.48 -28.35
CA VAL A 2 0.77 -17.73 -27.90
C VAL A 2 0.03 -16.45 -28.23
N ASP A 3 -0.43 -16.39 -29.47
CA ASP A 3 -1.50 -15.49 -29.86
C ASP A 3 -2.80 -16.21 -29.53
N THR A 4 -3.44 -15.76 -28.45
CA THR A 4 -4.85 -15.98 -28.21
C THR A 4 -5.41 -14.60 -27.95
N GLY A 5 -5.99 -13.96 -28.96
CA GLY A 5 -6.63 -12.64 -28.91
C GLY A 5 -7.83 -12.53 -27.97
N GLN A 6 -7.74 -13.10 -26.77
CA GLN A 6 -8.70 -12.98 -25.69
C GLN A 6 -8.01 -12.23 -24.55
N LEU A 7 -8.59 -11.10 -24.15
CA LEU A 7 -8.12 -10.26 -23.07
C LEU A 7 -7.98 -11.06 -21.77
N TYR A 8 -6.77 -11.12 -21.22
CA TYR A 8 -6.45 -11.79 -19.97
C TYR A 8 -5.61 -10.90 -19.07
N TYR A 9 -6.02 -10.78 -17.81
CA TYR A 9 -5.28 -10.07 -16.78
C TYR A 9 -5.23 -10.91 -15.50
N ASP A 10 -4.04 -11.24 -15.02
CA ASP A 10 -3.80 -11.93 -13.74
C ASP A 10 -2.68 -11.19 -12.98
N PRO A 11 -2.92 -10.67 -11.75
CA PRO A 11 -1.91 -9.93 -10.99
C PRO A 11 -0.68 -10.77 -10.61
N TYR A 12 -0.76 -12.10 -10.75
CA TYR A 12 0.35 -12.99 -10.45
C TYR A 12 1.11 -13.44 -11.69
N ASP A 13 0.67 -13.07 -12.90
CA ASP A 13 1.41 -13.41 -14.11
C ASP A 13 2.68 -12.56 -14.22
N VAL A 14 3.85 -13.21 -14.18
CA VAL A 14 5.15 -12.54 -14.15
C VAL A 14 5.43 -11.76 -15.45
N GLY A 15 4.88 -12.20 -16.58
CA GLY A 15 5.02 -11.49 -17.85
C GLY A 15 4.19 -10.21 -17.86
N ILE A 16 2.98 -10.26 -17.33
CA ILE A 16 2.12 -9.07 -17.16
C ILE A 16 2.70 -8.13 -16.11
N ASP A 17 3.22 -8.64 -15.00
CA ASP A 17 3.84 -7.82 -13.94
C ASP A 17 5.07 -7.04 -14.45
N ALA A 18 5.86 -7.65 -15.33
CA ALA A 18 7.05 -7.01 -15.91
C ALA A 18 6.73 -5.88 -16.90
N ASP A 19 5.62 -5.97 -17.64
CA ASP A 19 5.12 -4.90 -18.52
C ASP A 19 3.58 -4.91 -18.56
N PRO A 20 2.92 -4.28 -17.57
CA PRO A 20 1.47 -4.36 -17.42
C PRO A 20 0.72 -3.40 -18.35
N TYR A 21 1.40 -2.40 -18.91
CA TYR A 21 0.78 -1.26 -19.61
C TYR A 21 0.00 -1.66 -20.87
N PRO A 22 0.45 -2.61 -21.72
CA PRO A 22 -0.33 -3.10 -22.84
C PRO A 22 -1.65 -3.74 -22.39
N VAL A 23 -1.63 -4.57 -21.34
CA VAL A 23 -2.83 -5.21 -20.78
C VAL A 23 -3.76 -4.17 -20.16
N TYR A 24 -3.22 -3.22 -19.39
CA TYR A 24 -4.01 -2.13 -18.81
C TYR A 24 -4.69 -1.27 -19.89
N LYS A 25 -4.02 -1.02 -21.01
CA LYS A 25 -4.62 -0.32 -22.14
C LYS A 25 -5.81 -1.10 -22.71
N HIS A 26 -5.67 -2.39 -22.96
CA HIS A 26 -6.78 -3.22 -23.45
C HIS A 26 -7.94 -3.27 -22.44
N LEU A 27 -7.67 -3.38 -21.14
CA LEU A 27 -8.71 -3.30 -20.10
C LEU A 27 -9.45 -1.96 -20.18
N ARG A 28 -8.75 -0.82 -20.26
CA ARG A 28 -9.41 0.50 -20.32
C ARG A 28 -10.26 0.68 -21.57
N ASP A 29 -9.79 0.20 -22.70
CA ASP A 29 -10.41 0.44 -24.00
C ASP A 29 -11.60 -0.51 -24.25
N GLU A 30 -11.43 -1.80 -23.92
CA GLU A 30 -12.36 -2.86 -24.35
C GLU A 30 -13.14 -3.51 -23.20
N ALA A 31 -12.57 -3.61 -21.99
CA ALA A 31 -13.21 -4.24 -20.84
C ALA A 31 -12.98 -3.44 -19.54
N PRO A 32 -13.53 -2.22 -19.42
CA PRO A 32 -13.26 -1.33 -18.30
C PRO A 32 -13.69 -1.91 -16.94
N LEU A 33 -14.68 -2.80 -16.98
CA LEU A 33 -15.08 -3.70 -15.90
C LEU A 33 -14.77 -5.14 -16.32
N TYR A 34 -13.62 -5.64 -15.88
CA TYR A 34 -13.10 -6.97 -16.25
C TYR A 34 -13.34 -7.98 -15.14
N TYR A 35 -13.79 -9.18 -15.49
CA TYR A 35 -13.89 -10.30 -14.54
C TYR A 35 -12.78 -11.32 -14.83
N ASN A 36 -11.99 -11.63 -13.80
CA ASN A 36 -11.07 -12.76 -13.83
C ASN A 36 -11.75 -13.98 -13.21
N GLU A 37 -12.17 -14.96 -14.02
CA GLU A 37 -12.83 -16.17 -13.54
C GLU A 37 -11.89 -17.09 -12.72
N LYS A 38 -10.63 -17.24 -13.17
CA LYS A 38 -9.63 -18.09 -12.50
C LYS A 38 -9.33 -17.62 -11.08
N ARG A 39 -9.30 -16.30 -10.90
CA ARG A 39 -8.95 -15.64 -9.64
C ARG A 39 -10.17 -15.03 -8.96
N ASP A 40 -11.38 -15.20 -9.50
CA ASP A 40 -12.65 -14.76 -8.93
C ASP A 40 -12.59 -13.33 -8.33
N PHE A 41 -12.33 -12.34 -9.20
CA PHE A 41 -12.35 -10.90 -8.86
C PHE A 41 -12.77 -10.03 -10.04
N TRP A 42 -13.34 -8.87 -9.76
CA TRP A 42 -13.59 -7.80 -10.74
C TRP A 42 -12.47 -6.76 -10.72
N ALA A 43 -12.17 -6.17 -11.87
CA ALA A 43 -11.19 -5.12 -12.05
C ALA A 43 -11.84 -3.88 -12.65
N LEU A 44 -11.57 -2.72 -12.05
CA LEU A 44 -11.87 -1.41 -12.60
C LEU A 44 -10.58 -0.78 -13.11
N SER A 45 -10.54 -0.46 -14.40
CA SER A 45 -9.31 -0.01 -15.07
C SER A 45 -9.32 1.46 -15.50
N ARG A 46 -10.51 2.08 -15.64
CA ARG A 46 -10.61 3.51 -15.99
C ARG A 46 -10.49 4.39 -14.76
N MET A 47 -9.74 5.49 -14.89
CA MET A 47 -9.50 6.47 -13.82
C MET A 47 -10.80 6.92 -13.14
N ALA A 48 -11.85 7.23 -13.92
CA ALA A 48 -13.12 7.69 -13.36
C ALA A 48 -13.80 6.64 -12.46
N ASP A 49 -13.78 5.36 -12.88
CA ASP A 49 -14.35 4.25 -12.10
C ASP A 49 -13.54 4.01 -10.83
N VAL A 50 -12.22 4.06 -10.97
CA VAL A 50 -11.24 3.91 -9.89
C VAL A 50 -11.40 5.01 -8.83
N GLU A 51 -11.44 6.27 -9.25
CA GLU A 51 -11.64 7.41 -8.34
C GLU A 51 -12.99 7.35 -7.63
N HIS A 52 -14.05 6.96 -8.35
CA HIS A 52 -15.37 6.77 -7.76
C HIS A 52 -15.34 5.67 -6.69
N ALA A 53 -14.78 4.50 -7.04
CA ALA A 53 -14.66 3.36 -6.14
C ALA A 53 -13.83 3.66 -4.90
N LEU A 54 -12.72 4.40 -5.03
CA LEU A 54 -11.87 4.78 -3.90
C LEU A 54 -12.57 5.74 -2.92
N ARG A 55 -13.55 6.53 -3.38
CA ARG A 55 -14.33 7.46 -2.54
C ARG A 55 -15.56 6.82 -1.93
N ASP A 56 -16.07 5.73 -2.51
CA ASP A 56 -17.26 5.02 -2.07
C ASP A 56 -16.97 4.07 -0.90
N VAL A 57 -16.56 4.64 0.23
CA VAL A 57 -16.27 3.87 1.46
C VAL A 57 -17.53 3.29 2.14
N GLU A 58 -18.73 3.69 1.69
CA GLU A 58 -19.99 3.17 2.23
C GLU A 58 -20.36 1.82 1.61
N ASN A 59 -20.14 1.66 0.29
CA ASN A 59 -20.46 0.43 -0.42
C ASN A 59 -19.23 -0.46 -0.63
N LEU A 60 -18.03 0.13 -0.69
CA LEU A 60 -16.75 -0.57 -0.89
C LEU A 60 -15.88 -0.50 0.37
N SER A 61 -15.91 -1.59 1.13
CA SER A 61 -15.22 -1.73 2.41
C SER A 61 -13.74 -2.08 2.24
N SER A 62 -12.90 -1.53 3.12
CA SER A 62 -11.50 -1.93 3.32
C SER A 62 -11.33 -2.87 4.53
N ALA A 63 -12.38 -3.05 5.34
CA ALA A 63 -12.35 -3.84 6.57
C ALA A 63 -12.09 -5.35 6.36
N LYS A 64 -12.11 -5.82 5.12
CA LYS A 64 -11.76 -7.18 4.72
C LYS A 64 -10.34 -7.32 4.15
N GLY A 65 -9.61 -6.22 4.03
CA GLY A 65 -8.28 -6.18 3.43
C GLY A 65 -8.22 -5.27 2.21
N ASP A 66 -7.01 -4.90 1.83
CA ASP A 66 -6.70 -3.98 0.73
C ASP A 66 -5.90 -4.64 -0.40
N ILE A 67 -5.60 -5.94 -0.29
CA ILE A 67 -5.08 -6.78 -1.38
C ILE A 67 -5.96 -8.02 -1.59
N LEU A 68 -5.90 -8.59 -2.79
CA LEU A 68 -6.79 -9.68 -3.23
C LEU A 68 -6.73 -10.90 -2.30
N GLU A 69 -5.53 -11.28 -1.87
CA GLU A 69 -5.29 -12.44 -1.02
C GLU A 69 -5.88 -12.27 0.37
N VAL A 70 -5.81 -11.05 0.93
CA VAL A 70 -6.33 -10.76 2.28
C VAL A 70 -7.84 -10.77 2.27
N VAL A 71 -8.46 -10.12 1.28
CA VAL A 71 -9.93 -10.15 1.11
C VAL A 71 -10.43 -11.58 0.93
N LYS A 72 -9.69 -12.42 0.19
CA LYS A 72 -10.05 -13.83 -0.03
C LYS A 72 -9.80 -14.72 1.17
N ALA A 73 -8.74 -14.48 1.93
CA ALA A 73 -8.46 -15.22 3.14
C ALA A 73 -9.51 -14.93 4.22
N ASP A 74 -10.08 -13.72 4.24
CA ASP A 74 -11.01 -13.21 5.26
C ASP A 74 -10.45 -13.46 6.68
N PRO A 75 -9.26 -12.92 6.99
CA PRO A 75 -8.61 -13.15 8.28
C PRO A 75 -9.35 -12.40 9.40
N VAL A 76 -9.04 -12.78 10.63
CA VAL A 76 -9.41 -11.96 11.80
C VAL A 76 -8.55 -10.70 11.78
N MET A 77 -9.19 -9.56 11.49
CA MET A 77 -8.50 -8.27 11.46
C MET A 77 -8.19 -7.80 12.88
N PRO A 78 -6.92 -7.52 13.21
CA PRO A 78 -6.59 -6.90 14.48
C PRO A 78 -7.03 -5.43 14.47
N LEU A 79 -7.46 -4.93 15.63
CA LEU A 79 -7.73 -3.51 15.80
C LEU A 79 -6.46 -2.69 15.51
N GLY A 80 -6.65 -1.60 14.78
CA GLY A 80 -5.62 -0.62 14.49
C GLY A 80 -4.84 -0.85 13.21
N VAL A 81 -5.17 -1.88 12.42
CA VAL A 81 -4.74 -1.93 11.01
C VAL A 81 -5.59 -0.94 10.23
N PHE A 82 -5.39 0.36 10.43
CA PHE A 82 -6.32 1.41 9.97
C PHE A 82 -6.49 1.49 8.45
N ILE A 83 -5.53 0.98 7.66
CA ILE A 83 -5.69 0.81 6.20
C ILE A 83 -6.76 -0.24 5.85
N ASN A 84 -7.06 -1.15 6.77
CA ASN A 84 -8.10 -2.17 6.68
C ASN A 84 -9.23 -1.90 7.69
N GLU A 85 -9.63 -0.63 7.84
CA GLU A 85 -10.79 -0.21 8.63
C GLU A 85 -11.70 0.68 7.79
N ASP A 86 -12.99 0.72 8.12
CA ASP A 86 -13.95 1.66 7.54
C ASP A 86 -14.35 2.73 8.57
N PRO A 87 -14.89 3.89 8.15
CA PRO A 87 -15.52 4.84 9.06
C PRO A 87 -16.66 4.18 9.88
N PRO A 88 -16.87 4.58 11.15
CA PRO A 88 -16.17 5.67 11.86
C PRO A 88 -14.82 5.28 12.47
N LEU A 89 -14.52 3.98 12.60
CA LEU A 89 -13.30 3.51 13.28
C LEU A 89 -12.03 4.03 12.58
N HIS A 90 -11.95 3.88 11.25
CA HIS A 90 -10.84 4.42 10.46
C HIS A 90 -10.68 5.92 10.69
N THR A 91 -11.77 6.68 10.76
CA THR A 91 -11.71 8.14 10.97
C THR A 91 -10.99 8.46 12.28
N VAL A 92 -11.36 7.80 13.37
CA VAL A 92 -10.74 8.00 14.68
C VAL A 92 -9.25 7.64 14.64
N HIS A 93 -8.91 6.43 14.20
CA HIS A 93 -7.53 5.98 14.16
C HIS A 93 -6.65 6.80 13.21
N ARG A 94 -7.17 7.19 12.04
CA ARG A 94 -6.48 8.05 11.08
C ARG A 94 -6.16 9.41 11.68
N LEU A 95 -7.07 9.99 12.47
CA LEU A 95 -6.82 11.27 13.15
C LEU A 95 -5.63 11.18 14.11
N LEU A 96 -5.52 10.09 14.89
CA LEU A 96 -4.40 9.88 15.82
C LEU A 96 -3.06 9.85 15.07
N VAL A 97 -2.98 9.02 14.03
CA VAL A 97 -1.75 8.84 13.25
C VAL A 97 -1.38 10.10 12.45
N SER A 98 -2.37 10.84 11.92
CA SER A 98 -2.14 12.02 11.09
C SER A 98 -1.35 13.14 11.79
N ARG A 99 -1.38 13.19 13.13
CA ARG A 99 -0.60 14.15 13.93
C ARG A 99 0.91 13.99 13.77
N ALA A 100 1.37 12.78 13.43
CA ALA A 100 2.77 12.51 13.10
C ALA A 100 3.21 13.08 11.75
N PHE A 101 2.27 13.19 10.81
CA PHE A 101 2.55 13.44 9.40
C PHE A 101 2.18 14.87 8.96
N THR A 102 2.17 15.81 9.90
CA THR A 102 1.86 17.22 9.58
C THR A 102 2.98 17.86 8.75
N PRO A 103 2.68 18.85 7.89
CA PRO A 103 3.71 19.57 7.13
C PRO A 103 4.80 20.19 8.01
N ARG A 104 4.47 20.59 9.24
CA ARG A 104 5.44 21.09 10.22
C ARG A 104 6.42 19.99 10.66
N LYS A 105 5.92 18.79 11.01
CA LYS A 105 6.78 17.66 11.38
C LYS A 105 7.64 17.19 10.20
N MET A 106 7.11 17.20 8.98
CA MET A 106 7.89 16.85 7.77
C MET A 106 9.05 17.81 7.54
N ARG A 107 8.81 19.13 7.64
CA ARG A 107 9.88 20.14 7.49
C ARG A 107 10.93 20.05 8.60
N ALA A 108 10.54 19.67 9.81
CA ALA A 108 11.46 19.57 10.95
C ALA A 108 12.54 18.50 10.76
N ILE A 109 12.31 17.49 9.92
CA ILE A 109 13.28 16.45 9.62
C ILE A 109 14.00 16.64 8.28
N GLU A 110 13.63 17.64 7.46
CA GLU A 110 14.12 17.77 6.09
C GLU A 110 15.65 17.83 6.00
N GLU A 111 16.31 18.63 6.85
CA GLU A 111 17.78 18.70 6.89
C GLU A 111 18.41 17.36 7.29
N GLN A 112 17.81 16.63 8.24
CA GLN A 112 18.31 15.32 8.67
C GLN A 112 18.20 14.27 7.55
N VAL A 113 17.10 14.31 6.79
CA VAL A 113 16.90 13.45 5.62
C VAL A 113 17.91 13.78 4.53
N ARG A 114 18.15 15.08 4.27
CA ARG A 114 19.13 15.55 3.30
C ARG A 114 20.56 15.12 3.65
N ASP A 115 20.94 15.30 4.91
CA ASP A 115 22.25 14.89 5.43
C ASP A 115 22.44 13.39 5.35
N PHE A 116 21.40 12.61 5.66
CA PHE A 116 21.46 11.15 5.55
C PHE A 116 21.56 10.70 4.09
N CYS A 117 20.80 11.32 3.18
CA CYS A 117 20.90 11.08 1.74
C CYS A 117 22.32 11.34 1.23
N ALA A 118 22.92 12.47 1.62
CA ALA A 118 24.31 12.78 1.27
C ALA A 118 25.27 11.70 1.77
N LYS A 119 25.13 11.24 3.03
CA LYS A 119 25.95 10.15 3.59
C LYS A 119 25.80 8.82 2.87
N CYS A 120 24.62 8.51 2.34
CA CYS A 120 24.43 7.33 1.49
C CYS A 120 25.17 7.47 0.15
N LEU A 121 25.25 8.68 -0.39
CA LEU A 121 25.87 8.96 -1.69
C LEU A 121 27.39 9.20 -1.61
N ASP A 122 27.91 9.71 -0.49
CA ASP A 122 29.33 10.06 -0.33
C ASP A 122 30.30 8.91 -0.69
N PRO A 123 30.07 7.64 -0.30
CA PRO A 123 30.95 6.53 -0.65
C PRO A 123 30.97 6.19 -2.15
N LEU A 124 29.98 6.67 -2.91
CA LEU A 124 29.81 6.38 -4.34
C LEU A 124 30.49 7.42 -5.23
N ILE A 125 30.98 8.53 -4.64
CA ILE A 125 31.65 9.60 -5.38
C ILE A 125 32.92 9.05 -6.04
N GLY A 126 33.00 9.19 -7.37
CA GLY A 126 34.12 8.68 -8.17
C GLY A 126 34.05 7.18 -8.47
N GLY A 127 32.99 6.50 -8.03
CA GLY A 127 32.68 5.13 -8.44
C GLY A 127 32.18 5.04 -9.88
N ASP A 128 32.12 3.82 -10.41
CA ASP A 128 31.63 3.50 -11.76
C ASP A 128 30.20 2.92 -11.76
N ARG A 129 29.61 2.71 -10.58
CA ARG A 129 28.28 2.15 -10.38
C ARG A 129 27.49 2.93 -9.33
N PHE A 130 26.19 3.02 -9.57
CA PHE A 130 25.20 3.48 -8.61
C PHE A 130 23.94 2.61 -8.74
N ASP A 131 23.51 2.00 -7.65
CA ASP A 131 22.34 1.14 -7.58
C ASP A 131 21.23 1.82 -6.76
N PHE A 132 20.20 2.33 -7.43
CA PHE A 132 19.12 3.03 -6.74
C PHE A 132 18.38 2.17 -5.71
N VAL A 133 18.32 0.85 -5.92
CA VAL A 133 17.62 -0.06 -5.03
C VAL A 133 18.47 -0.29 -3.78
N ASP A 134 19.74 -0.65 -3.95
CA ASP A 134 20.60 -1.04 -2.83
C ASP A 134 21.25 0.16 -2.11
N ASP A 135 21.58 1.23 -2.83
CA ASP A 135 22.28 2.39 -2.25
C ASP A 135 21.34 3.42 -1.63
N LEU A 136 20.08 3.51 -2.10
CA LEU A 136 19.08 4.46 -1.58
C LEU A 136 17.78 3.79 -1.12
N GLY A 137 17.10 3.03 -1.99
CA GLY A 137 15.79 2.44 -1.69
C GLY A 137 15.79 1.49 -0.49
N ALA A 138 16.93 0.85 -0.26
CA ALA A 138 17.26 0.00 0.86
C ALA A 138 17.36 0.75 2.21
N GLU A 139 17.88 1.97 2.20
CA GLU A 139 18.34 2.66 3.40
C GLU A 139 17.45 3.85 3.78
N MET A 140 17.11 4.68 2.79
CA MET A 140 16.38 5.93 3.00
C MET A 140 15.00 5.75 3.66
N PRO A 141 14.11 4.85 3.19
CA PRO A 141 12.73 4.82 3.67
C PRO A 141 12.60 4.52 5.15
N MET A 142 13.27 3.45 5.62
CA MET A 142 13.22 3.06 7.02
C MET A 142 13.88 4.10 7.92
N ARG A 143 14.94 4.76 7.42
CA ARG A 143 15.60 5.83 8.16
C ARG A 143 14.67 7.01 8.41
N VAL A 144 13.97 7.46 7.37
CA VAL A 144 13.02 8.57 7.45
C VAL A 144 11.85 8.22 8.38
N ILE A 145 11.31 7.00 8.29
CA ILE A 145 10.27 6.54 9.23
C ILE A 145 10.80 6.54 10.67
N GLY A 146 12.03 6.08 10.88
CA GLY A 146 12.68 6.11 12.20
C GLY A 146 12.78 7.52 12.77
N MET A 147 13.15 8.52 11.96
CA MET A 147 13.19 9.93 12.36
C MET A 147 11.81 10.49 12.74
N LEU A 148 10.74 10.06 12.06
CA LEU A 148 9.38 10.53 12.32
C LEU A 148 8.73 9.88 13.55
N VAL A 149 8.97 8.59 13.72
CA VAL A 149 8.28 7.77 14.70
C VAL A 149 9.10 7.62 15.99
N GLY A 150 10.41 7.85 15.92
CA GLY A 150 11.35 7.69 17.03
C GLY A 150 11.95 6.29 17.13
N ILE A 151 11.86 5.46 16.08
CA ILE A 151 12.38 4.08 16.11
C ILE A 151 13.92 4.12 16.11
N PRO A 152 14.59 3.54 17.12
CA PRO A 152 16.05 3.48 17.18
C PRO A 152 16.69 2.81 15.96
N ASP A 153 17.85 3.31 15.55
CA ASP A 153 18.66 2.84 14.41
C ASP A 153 18.90 1.33 14.44
N GLU A 154 19.15 0.79 15.64
CA GLU A 154 19.43 -0.64 15.85
C GLU A 154 18.24 -1.54 15.48
N LEU A 155 17.01 -1.06 15.70
CA LEU A 155 15.78 -1.80 15.38
C LEU A 155 15.40 -1.68 13.90
N GLN A 156 15.82 -0.62 13.21
CA GLN A 156 15.45 -0.34 11.82
C GLN A 156 15.84 -1.49 10.86
N ARG A 157 17.02 -2.12 11.05
CA ARG A 157 17.47 -3.23 10.19
C ARG A 157 16.59 -4.46 10.31
N ASP A 158 16.16 -4.80 11.52
CA ASP A 158 15.31 -5.97 11.74
C ASP A 158 13.87 -5.71 11.30
N VAL A 159 13.38 -4.48 11.48
CA VAL A 159 12.11 -4.03 10.91
C VAL A 159 12.11 -4.22 9.39
N ARG A 160 13.15 -3.74 8.68
CA ARG A 160 13.26 -3.93 7.22
C ARG A 160 13.25 -5.40 6.82
N LYS A 161 14.00 -6.26 7.51
CA LYS A 161 14.02 -7.71 7.25
C LYS A 161 12.65 -8.34 7.45
N VAL A 162 11.90 -7.94 8.47
CA VAL A 162 10.55 -8.49 8.73
C VAL A 162 9.53 -7.96 7.74
N ALA A 163 9.55 -6.65 7.44
CA ALA A 163 8.69 -5.99 6.46
C ALA A 163 8.81 -6.67 5.09
N GLY A 164 10.05 -6.83 4.61
CA GLY A 164 10.33 -7.48 3.34
C GLY A 164 9.88 -8.94 3.29
N ARG A 165 9.94 -9.70 4.38
CA ARG A 165 9.47 -11.10 4.40
C ARG A 165 7.95 -11.23 4.36
N ARG A 166 7.20 -10.33 5.01
CA ARG A 166 5.73 -10.42 5.11
C ARG A 166 5.01 -10.14 3.79
N LEU A 167 5.63 -9.37 2.89
CA LEU A 167 5.05 -8.96 1.61
C LEU A 167 5.69 -9.66 0.41
N ARG A 168 6.42 -10.76 0.64
CA ARG A 168 7.05 -11.56 -0.42
C ARG A 168 6.26 -12.83 -0.69
N ASN A 169 5.96 -13.04 -1.96
CA ASN A 169 5.47 -14.28 -2.55
C ASN A 169 6.55 -14.87 -3.49
N ASN A 170 6.34 -16.11 -3.93
CA ASN A 170 7.12 -16.64 -5.05
C ASN A 170 6.57 -16.08 -6.37
N PRO A 171 7.42 -15.88 -7.40
CA PRO A 171 6.95 -15.46 -8.72
C PRO A 171 5.85 -16.38 -9.24
N GLY A 172 4.73 -15.82 -9.70
CA GLY A 172 3.59 -16.62 -10.18
C GLY A 172 2.54 -16.99 -9.11
N GLU A 173 2.87 -16.81 -7.83
CA GLU A 173 2.05 -17.30 -6.72
C GLU A 173 1.42 -16.14 -5.92
N PRO A 174 0.19 -16.31 -5.41
CA PRO A 174 -0.41 -15.34 -4.49
C PRO A 174 0.35 -15.29 -3.16
N LEU A 175 0.27 -14.17 -2.45
CA LEU A 175 0.77 -14.06 -1.08
C LEU A 175 0.04 -15.04 -0.15
N SER A 176 0.81 -15.75 0.69
CA SER A 176 0.23 -16.59 1.74
C SER A 176 -0.25 -15.73 2.91
N VAL A 177 -1.55 -15.75 3.19
CA VAL A 177 -2.18 -15.02 4.29
C VAL A 177 -2.63 -15.98 5.40
N SER A 178 -2.16 -15.76 6.64
CA SER A 178 -2.65 -16.47 7.81
C SER A 178 -4.00 -15.87 8.26
N LYS A 179 -5.01 -16.72 8.45
CA LYS A 179 -6.33 -16.28 8.94
C LYS A 179 -6.30 -15.85 10.40
N GLU A 180 -5.49 -16.52 11.20
CA GLU A 180 -5.40 -16.34 12.65
C GLU A 180 -4.35 -15.28 13.05
N ASN A 181 -3.39 -14.98 12.17
CA ASN A 181 -2.29 -14.07 12.45
C ASN A 181 -1.90 -13.25 11.22
N TYR A 182 -2.88 -12.57 10.63
CA TYR A 182 -2.65 -11.73 9.46
C TYR A 182 -1.63 -10.62 9.72
N PHE A 183 -1.81 -9.89 10.82
CA PHE A 183 -0.93 -8.79 11.17
C PHE A 183 -0.74 -8.65 12.67
N ASN A 184 0.48 -8.32 13.09
CA ASN A 184 0.77 -7.89 14.46
C ASN A 184 1.98 -6.94 14.45
N GLY A 185 2.13 -6.20 15.54
CA GLY A 185 3.25 -5.28 15.76
C GLY A 185 4.30 -5.78 16.73
N ASN A 186 4.33 -7.09 17.03
CA ASN A 186 5.12 -7.64 18.15
C ASN A 186 6.62 -7.33 18.08
N MET A 187 7.17 -7.04 16.90
CA MET A 187 8.57 -6.62 16.78
C MET A 187 8.89 -5.32 17.52
N PHE A 188 7.88 -4.48 17.78
CA PHE A 188 8.03 -3.22 18.52
C PHE A 188 7.72 -3.38 20.01
N ARG A 189 7.39 -4.58 20.51
CA ARG A 189 6.91 -4.77 21.89
C ARG A 189 7.91 -4.32 22.92
N GLU A 190 9.14 -4.81 22.84
CA GLU A 190 10.22 -4.43 23.74
C GLU A 190 10.49 -2.92 23.69
N TYR A 191 10.42 -2.32 22.51
CA TYR A 191 10.60 -0.87 22.34
C TYR A 191 9.47 -0.07 22.99
N VAL A 192 8.20 -0.46 22.75
CA VAL A 192 7.03 0.21 23.32
C VAL A 192 7.00 0.06 24.84
N ASP A 193 7.31 -1.12 25.37
CA ASP A 193 7.38 -1.37 26.82
C ASP A 193 8.48 -0.51 27.45
N TRP A 194 9.67 -0.47 26.85
CA TRP A 194 10.76 0.40 27.31
C TRP A 194 10.38 1.89 27.25
N ARG A 195 9.65 2.33 26.21
CA ARG A 195 9.24 3.72 25.99
C ARG A 195 8.23 4.23 27.03
N GLN A 196 7.49 3.34 27.70
CA GLN A 196 6.61 3.70 28.81
C GLN A 196 7.39 4.30 29.99
N ASP A 197 8.58 3.76 30.27
CA ASP A 197 9.46 4.23 31.35
C ASP A 197 10.49 5.28 30.89
N HIS A 198 10.64 5.48 29.58
CA HIS A 198 11.66 6.37 28.98
C HIS A 198 11.05 7.29 27.91
N PRO A 199 10.11 8.18 28.29
CA PRO A 199 9.42 9.05 27.35
C PRO A 199 10.40 10.00 26.63
N ALA A 200 10.11 10.31 25.36
CA ALA A 200 10.81 11.35 24.59
C ALA A 200 9.82 12.21 23.80
N ASP A 201 10.35 13.20 23.09
CA ASP A 201 9.57 14.04 22.19
C ASP A 201 9.39 13.38 20.82
N ASP A 202 8.66 12.25 20.78
CA ASP A 202 8.38 11.49 19.56
C ASP A 202 6.93 11.00 19.44
N LEU A 203 6.61 10.40 18.29
CA LEU A 203 5.26 9.89 18.02
C LEU A 203 4.87 8.75 18.97
N VAL A 204 5.79 7.87 19.35
CA VAL A 204 5.46 6.71 20.18
C VAL A 204 5.05 7.17 21.57
N THR A 205 5.78 8.11 22.18
CA THR A 205 5.39 8.74 23.43
C THR A 205 4.10 9.54 23.31
N GLU A 206 3.87 10.24 22.19
CA GLU A 206 2.60 10.94 21.93
C GLU A 206 1.42 9.95 21.90
N LEU A 207 1.53 8.86 21.14
CA LEU A 207 0.47 7.84 20.99
C LEU A 207 0.25 7.00 22.26
N LEU A 208 1.28 6.77 23.07
CA LEU A 208 1.13 6.10 24.37
C LEU A 208 0.23 6.89 25.32
N ASN A 209 0.27 8.22 25.24
CA ASN A 209 -0.39 9.11 26.18
C ASN A 209 -1.68 9.74 25.64
N VAL A 210 -1.96 9.58 24.34
CA VAL A 210 -3.11 10.22 23.70
C VAL A 210 -4.43 9.68 24.25
N GLU A 211 -5.25 10.60 24.77
CA GLU A 211 -6.66 10.34 25.09
C GLU A 211 -7.51 10.76 23.89
N PHE A 212 -8.48 9.92 23.55
CA PHE A 212 -9.40 10.17 22.45
C PHE A 212 -10.75 9.49 22.69
N THR A 213 -11.78 10.06 22.07
CA THR A 213 -13.10 9.45 21.94
C THR A 213 -13.06 8.38 20.83
N ASP A 214 -13.33 7.13 21.18
CA ASP A 214 -13.39 6.05 20.19
C ASP A 214 -14.70 6.05 19.38
N ALA A 215 -14.85 5.06 18.49
CA ALA A 215 -16.01 4.91 17.63
C ALA A 215 -17.33 4.69 18.39
N GLU A 216 -17.27 4.29 19.66
CA GLU A 216 -18.43 4.07 20.53
C GLU A 216 -18.75 5.28 21.41
N GLY A 217 -17.95 6.36 21.31
CA GLY A 217 -18.13 7.56 22.11
C GLY A 217 -17.43 7.49 23.48
N ILE A 218 -16.53 6.52 23.68
CA ILE A 218 -15.86 6.31 24.97
C ILE A 218 -14.50 6.99 24.95
N GLU A 219 -14.22 7.80 25.97
CA GLU A 219 -12.89 8.37 26.19
C GLU A 219 -11.93 7.29 26.69
N ARG A 220 -10.87 7.03 25.93
CA ARG A 220 -9.85 6.05 26.29
C ARG A 220 -8.49 6.40 25.69
N LYS A 221 -7.48 5.60 26.04
CA LYS A 221 -6.16 5.58 25.40
C LYS A 221 -6.05 4.40 24.45
N LEU A 222 -5.04 4.44 23.59
CA LEU A 222 -4.65 3.26 22.81
C LEU A 222 -4.18 2.16 23.76
N SER A 223 -4.64 0.93 23.53
CA SER A 223 -4.03 -0.23 24.13
C SER A 223 -2.63 -0.45 23.56
N SER A 224 -1.78 -1.17 24.30
CA SER A 224 -0.45 -1.52 23.80
C SER A 224 -0.52 -2.31 22.49
N GLU A 225 -1.53 -3.18 22.32
CA GLU A 225 -1.72 -3.94 21.07
C GLU A 225 -2.03 -3.04 19.88
N GLU A 226 -2.95 -2.07 20.04
CA GLU A 226 -3.28 -1.11 18.97
C GLU A 226 -2.05 -0.28 18.59
N LEU A 227 -1.27 0.18 19.57
CA LEU A 227 -0.05 0.94 19.31
C LEU A 227 0.98 0.11 18.55
N LEU A 228 1.20 -1.14 18.93
CA LEU A 228 2.10 -2.03 18.22
C LEU A 228 1.66 -2.21 16.76
N VAL A 229 0.38 -2.42 16.53
CA VAL A 229 -0.19 -2.54 15.18
C VAL A 229 0.03 -1.24 14.39
N PHE A 230 -0.23 -0.06 14.98
CA PHE A 230 -0.01 1.24 14.33
C PHE A 230 1.45 1.39 13.87
N LEU A 231 2.41 1.12 14.75
CA LEU A 231 3.84 1.19 14.44
C LEU A 231 4.21 0.21 13.33
N GLY A 232 3.67 -1.02 13.40
CA GLY A 232 3.79 -2.03 12.36
C GLY A 232 3.34 -1.53 10.99
N VAL A 233 2.14 -0.96 10.91
CA VAL A 233 1.56 -0.47 9.64
C VAL A 233 2.41 0.66 9.07
N ILE A 234 2.77 1.65 9.89
CA ILE A 234 3.57 2.81 9.45
C ILE A 234 4.94 2.36 8.93
N ALA A 235 5.63 1.49 9.67
CA ALA A 235 6.95 1.01 9.29
C ALA A 235 6.94 0.18 8.01
N ASN A 236 5.98 -0.75 7.86
CA ASN A 236 5.90 -1.59 6.67
C ASN A 236 5.49 -0.78 5.43
N ALA A 237 4.42 0.04 5.55
CA ALA A 237 3.88 0.79 4.41
C ALA A 237 4.84 1.87 3.91
N GLY A 238 5.56 2.53 4.83
CA GLY A 238 6.51 3.59 4.51
C GLY A 238 7.85 3.10 3.97
N THR A 239 8.18 1.80 4.11
CA THR A 239 9.48 1.27 3.68
C THR A 239 9.46 0.79 2.24
N GLU A 240 8.59 -0.17 1.92
CA GLU A 240 8.64 -0.88 0.63
C GLU A 240 8.24 0.00 -0.56
N THR A 241 7.19 0.81 -0.41
CA THR A 241 6.66 1.66 -1.49
C THR A 241 7.65 2.74 -1.92
N VAL A 242 8.29 3.40 -0.96
CA VAL A 242 9.32 4.41 -1.22
C VAL A 242 10.60 3.75 -1.76
N GLY A 243 10.95 2.55 -1.28
CA GLY A 243 12.06 1.77 -1.84
C GLY A 243 11.89 1.48 -3.32
N ARG A 244 10.67 1.07 -3.73
CA ARG A 244 10.33 0.85 -5.16
C ARG A 244 10.37 2.14 -5.97
N LEU A 245 9.92 3.26 -5.41
CA LEU A 245 9.99 4.56 -6.06
C LEU A 245 11.43 4.94 -6.43
N PHE A 246 12.42 4.66 -5.57
CA PHE A 246 13.83 4.85 -5.92
C PHE A 246 14.26 4.00 -7.11
N GLY A 247 13.84 2.72 -7.16
CA GLY A 247 14.08 1.85 -8.30
C GLY A 247 13.50 2.42 -9.60
N TRP A 248 12.26 2.90 -9.56
CA TRP A 248 11.60 3.53 -10.71
C TRP A 248 12.27 4.83 -11.15
N LEU A 249 12.69 5.67 -10.21
CA LEU A 249 13.50 6.85 -10.50
C LEU A 249 14.78 6.46 -11.25
N GLY A 250 15.51 5.46 -10.78
CA GLY A 250 16.72 4.97 -11.44
C GLY A 250 16.48 4.48 -12.86
N LYS A 251 15.43 3.67 -13.06
CA LYS A 251 15.01 3.17 -14.38
C LYS A 251 14.70 4.32 -15.34
N LEU A 252 13.78 5.21 -14.96
CA LEU A 252 13.32 6.29 -15.84
C LEU A 252 14.43 7.30 -16.14
N LEU A 253 15.26 7.66 -15.16
CA LEU A 253 16.42 8.52 -15.40
C LEU A 253 17.46 7.84 -16.31
N GLY A 254 17.54 6.52 -16.30
CA GLY A 254 18.36 5.72 -17.21
C GLY A 254 17.83 5.73 -18.65
N GLU A 255 16.52 5.49 -18.81
CA GLU A 255 15.82 5.42 -20.10
C GLU A 255 15.66 6.79 -20.77
N HIS A 256 15.52 7.87 -19.99
CA HIS A 256 15.31 9.25 -20.46
C HIS A 256 16.52 10.15 -20.16
N ALA A 257 17.65 9.90 -20.84
CA ALA A 257 18.91 10.60 -20.59
C ALA A 257 18.89 12.11 -20.91
N ASP A 258 17.97 12.56 -21.76
CA ASP A 258 17.68 13.98 -22.01
C ASP A 258 16.99 14.64 -20.80
N GLN A 259 15.93 14.04 -20.26
CA GLN A 259 15.25 14.54 -19.06
C GLN A 259 16.17 14.51 -17.84
N ARG A 260 16.98 13.45 -17.66
CA ARG A 260 18.00 13.40 -16.61
C ARG A 260 18.97 14.59 -16.69
N ARG A 261 19.42 14.96 -17.90
CA ARG A 261 20.30 16.13 -18.10
C ARG A 261 19.58 17.43 -17.79
N GLU A 262 18.31 17.54 -18.13
CA GLU A 262 17.49 18.71 -17.83
C GLU A 262 17.31 18.89 -16.31
N LEU A 263 16.98 17.83 -15.58
CA LEU A 263 16.87 17.87 -14.11
C LEU A 263 18.19 18.26 -13.43
N ALA A 264 19.33 17.79 -13.96
CA ALA A 264 20.65 18.17 -13.46
C ALA A 264 20.97 19.66 -13.72
N ALA A 265 20.56 20.20 -14.88
CA ALA A 265 20.74 21.60 -15.23
C ALA A 265 19.78 22.53 -14.45
N TYR A 266 18.56 22.05 -14.16
CA TYR A 266 17.48 22.82 -13.54
C TYR A 266 16.83 22.06 -12.38
N PRO A 267 17.45 22.04 -11.19
CA PRO A 267 16.92 21.31 -10.02
C PRO A 267 15.53 21.74 -9.56
N SER A 268 15.05 22.92 -9.95
CA SER A 268 13.68 23.38 -9.70
C SER A 268 12.60 22.49 -10.32
N LEU A 269 12.96 21.64 -11.28
CA LEU A 269 12.05 20.68 -11.93
C LEU A 269 11.84 19.40 -11.12
N ILE A 270 12.69 19.11 -10.13
CA ILE A 270 12.67 17.86 -9.35
C ILE A 270 11.29 17.59 -8.71
N PRO A 271 10.59 18.56 -8.10
CA PRO A 271 9.27 18.30 -7.52
C PRO A 271 8.26 17.77 -8.55
N ALA A 272 8.21 18.36 -9.74
CA ALA A 272 7.30 17.91 -10.80
C ALA A 272 7.71 16.55 -11.39
N ALA A 273 9.03 16.29 -11.48
CA ALA A 273 9.52 15.00 -11.93
C ALA A 273 9.16 13.85 -10.97
N ILE A 274 9.16 14.10 -9.65
CA ILE A 274 8.71 13.11 -8.66
C ILE A 274 7.24 12.75 -8.87
N GLU A 275 6.37 13.74 -9.07
CA GLU A 275 4.95 13.50 -9.37
C GLU A 275 4.77 12.72 -10.68
N GLU A 276 5.56 13.02 -11.70
CA GLU A 276 5.51 12.31 -12.98
C GLU A 276 5.98 10.85 -12.85
N VAL A 277 7.00 10.58 -12.02
CA VAL A 277 7.42 9.20 -11.74
C VAL A 277 6.32 8.44 -11.01
N LEU A 278 5.69 9.05 -9.99
CA LEU A 278 4.56 8.43 -9.28
C LEU A 278 3.37 8.15 -10.21
N ARG A 279 3.15 8.99 -11.22
CA ARG A 279 2.13 8.83 -12.25
C ARG A 279 2.48 7.73 -13.25
N TYR A 280 3.73 7.72 -13.72
CA TYR A 280 4.20 6.89 -14.83
C TYR A 280 4.56 5.47 -14.39
N GLU A 281 5.24 5.31 -13.24
CA GLU A 281 5.62 4.03 -12.62
C GLU A 281 5.20 4.04 -11.13
N PRO A 282 3.91 3.79 -10.83
CA PRO A 282 3.43 3.82 -9.46
C PRO A 282 4.00 2.64 -8.65
N PRO A 283 4.50 2.85 -7.42
CA PRO A 283 4.96 1.75 -6.55
C PRO A 283 3.87 0.73 -6.18
N VAL A 284 2.60 1.10 -6.34
CA VAL A 284 1.41 0.27 -6.09
C VAL A 284 0.49 0.40 -7.30
N HIS A 285 0.35 -0.68 -8.06
CA HIS A 285 -0.44 -0.70 -9.29
C HIS A 285 -1.94 -0.85 -9.05
N GLY A 286 -2.33 -1.41 -7.92
CA GLY A 286 -3.72 -1.39 -7.53
C GLY A 286 -4.00 -1.79 -6.10
N ILE A 287 -5.23 -1.51 -5.68
CA ILE A 287 -5.74 -1.82 -4.35
C ILE A 287 -7.05 -2.57 -4.48
N THR A 288 -7.36 -3.38 -3.50
CA THR A 288 -8.57 -4.19 -3.47
C THR A 288 -9.61 -3.58 -2.53
N ARG A 289 -10.89 -3.73 -2.89
CA ARG A 289 -12.04 -3.43 -2.03
C ARG A 289 -13.02 -4.59 -1.96
N TYR A 290 -13.75 -4.68 -0.85
CA TYR A 290 -14.84 -5.60 -0.65
C TYR A 290 -16.20 -4.94 -0.91
N VAL A 291 -17.06 -5.58 -1.68
CA VAL A 291 -18.43 -5.08 -1.92
C VAL A 291 -19.30 -5.36 -0.69
N ALA A 292 -19.45 -4.34 0.16
CA ALA A 292 -20.20 -4.43 1.42
C ALA A 292 -21.70 -4.18 1.23
N LYS A 293 -22.07 -3.32 0.28
CA LYS A 293 -23.45 -3.02 -0.09
C LYS A 293 -23.66 -3.13 -1.60
N GLU A 294 -24.92 -3.08 -2.03
CA GLU A 294 -25.24 -3.11 -3.45
C GLU A 294 -24.66 -1.89 -4.18
N VAL A 295 -23.90 -2.14 -5.24
CA VAL A 295 -23.30 -1.09 -6.10
C VAL A 295 -23.44 -1.49 -7.57
N THR A 296 -23.46 -0.52 -8.47
CA THR A 296 -23.60 -0.76 -9.91
C THR A 296 -22.43 -0.15 -10.67
N TYR A 297 -21.80 -0.92 -11.56
CA TYR A 297 -20.78 -0.46 -12.51
C TYR A 297 -21.12 -1.00 -13.89
N HIS A 298 -21.03 -0.15 -14.93
CA HIS A 298 -21.22 -0.53 -16.34
C HIS A 298 -22.38 -1.52 -16.58
N GLU A 299 -23.57 -1.20 -16.03
CA GLU A 299 -24.83 -1.98 -16.08
C GLU A 299 -24.89 -3.24 -15.19
N LEU A 300 -23.76 -3.68 -14.65
CA LEU A 300 -23.70 -4.82 -13.72
C LEU A 300 -23.92 -4.38 -12.29
N ARG A 301 -24.79 -5.12 -11.60
CA ARG A 301 -25.13 -4.89 -10.20
C ARG A 301 -24.44 -5.92 -9.32
N PHE A 302 -23.62 -5.44 -8.41
CA PHE A 302 -22.91 -6.22 -7.41
C PHE A 302 -23.70 -6.18 -6.13
N ARG A 303 -23.99 -7.34 -5.53
CA ARG A 303 -24.68 -7.42 -4.23
C ARG A 303 -23.91 -8.31 -3.29
N TRP A 304 -23.96 -7.92 -2.02
CA TRP A 304 -23.60 -8.81 -0.94
C TRP A 304 -24.68 -9.89 -0.75
N VAL A 305 -24.26 -11.15 -0.62
CA VAL A 305 -25.14 -12.28 -0.29
C VAL A 305 -24.61 -12.93 0.99
N GLN A 306 -25.31 -12.72 2.11
CA GLN A 306 -25.03 -13.39 3.38
C GLN A 306 -25.13 -14.90 3.16
N HIS A 307 -24.00 -15.60 3.20
CA HIS A 307 -24.05 -17.07 3.29
C HIS A 307 -24.32 -17.39 4.75
N SER A 308 -25.56 -17.69 5.09
CA SER A 308 -25.88 -18.37 6.34
C SER A 308 -25.12 -19.70 6.34
N ASN A 309 -24.35 -19.99 7.39
CA ASN A 309 -23.71 -21.27 7.60
C ASN A 309 -24.76 -22.41 7.59
N SER A 310 -24.90 -23.11 6.47
CA SER A 310 -25.49 -24.45 6.41
C SER A 310 -25.20 -25.16 5.07
N SER A 311 -24.30 -26.16 5.15
CA SER A 311 -24.11 -27.30 4.24
C SER A 311 -23.25 -27.14 2.97
N PRO A 312 -22.42 -28.15 2.61
CA PRO A 312 -21.50 -28.13 1.48
C PRO A 312 -22.15 -28.73 0.24
N ASP A 313 -22.94 -27.94 -0.49
CA ASP A 313 -23.32 -28.29 -1.86
C ASP A 313 -23.10 -27.08 -2.78
N ARG A 314 -22.40 -27.32 -3.88
CA ARG A 314 -21.93 -26.32 -4.86
C ARG A 314 -23.07 -25.42 -5.35
N PRO A 315 -22.85 -24.11 -5.50
CA PRO A 315 -23.85 -23.24 -6.12
C PRO A 315 -23.94 -23.49 -7.63
N THR A 316 -25.14 -23.84 -8.08
CA THR A 316 -25.57 -23.81 -9.49
C THR A 316 -25.80 -22.36 -9.92
N VAL A 317 -25.19 -21.96 -11.05
CA VAL A 317 -25.35 -20.63 -11.65
C VAL A 317 -26.72 -20.55 -12.34
N THR A 318 -27.62 -19.71 -11.84
CA THR A 318 -28.81 -19.26 -12.57
C THR A 318 -28.80 -17.73 -12.64
N ASN A 319 -28.69 -17.23 -13.88
CA ASN A 319 -28.84 -15.85 -14.36
C ASN A 319 -28.23 -14.72 -13.50
N ALA A 320 -27.03 -14.28 -13.91
CA ALA A 320 -26.37 -13.00 -13.57
C ALA A 320 -26.28 -12.62 -12.08
N ASN A 321 -26.29 -13.61 -11.17
CA ASN A 321 -25.90 -13.48 -9.78
C ASN A 321 -24.39 -13.72 -9.65
N SER A 322 -23.59 -12.72 -9.98
CA SER A 322 -22.14 -12.81 -9.90
C SER A 322 -21.71 -12.60 -8.44
N THR A 323 -21.47 -13.69 -7.71
CA THR A 323 -21.04 -13.74 -6.30
C THR A 323 -19.57 -13.35 -6.15
N ILE A 324 -19.16 -12.21 -6.70
CA ILE A 324 -17.75 -11.84 -6.79
C ILE A 324 -17.52 -10.62 -5.90
N ARG A 325 -16.62 -10.79 -4.95
CA ARG A 325 -16.56 -10.01 -3.70
C ARG A 325 -15.40 -9.02 -3.65
N THR A 326 -14.79 -8.76 -4.80
CA THR A 326 -13.49 -8.12 -4.85
C THR A 326 -13.37 -7.23 -6.07
N VAL A 327 -13.11 -5.93 -5.84
CA VAL A 327 -12.77 -4.97 -6.90
C VAL A 327 -11.30 -4.61 -6.77
N SER A 328 -10.48 -4.98 -7.75
CA SER A 328 -9.11 -4.48 -7.89
C SER A 328 -9.11 -3.20 -8.72
N ILE A 329 -8.52 -2.16 -8.16
CA ILE A 329 -8.56 -0.78 -8.64
C ILE A 329 -7.19 -0.46 -9.21
N PHE A 330 -7.07 -0.17 -10.51
CA PHE A 330 -5.78 0.14 -11.14
C PHE A 330 -5.50 1.64 -11.15
N THR A 331 -4.35 2.06 -10.61
CA THR A 331 -4.00 3.47 -10.41
C THR A 331 -3.12 4.06 -11.53
N ALA A 332 -2.74 3.25 -12.53
CA ALA A 332 -1.92 3.70 -13.65
C ALA A 332 -2.71 4.67 -14.55
N THR A 333 -2.32 5.93 -14.54
CA THR A 333 -2.92 7.01 -15.34
C THR A 333 -2.49 6.88 -16.81
N PRO A 334 -3.36 7.25 -17.78
CA PRO A 334 -3.07 7.08 -19.20
C PRO A 334 -1.81 7.85 -19.61
N THR A 335 -0.95 7.20 -20.39
CA THR A 335 0.05 7.88 -21.22
C THR A 335 -0.66 8.54 -22.40
N THR A 336 -0.96 9.84 -22.27
CA THR A 336 -1.13 10.67 -23.47
C THR A 336 0.23 10.75 -24.16
N THR A 337 0.30 10.18 -25.36
CA THR A 337 1.41 10.41 -26.31
C THR A 337 1.30 11.80 -26.91
#